data_AF-W2CAA6-F1
#
_entry.id   AF-W2CAA6-F1
#
_cell.length_a   1.000
_cell.length_b   1.000
_cell.length_c   1.000
_cell.angle_alpha   90.00
_cell.angle_beta   90.00
_cell.angle_gamma   90.00
#
_symmetry.space_group_name_H-M   'P 1'
#
loop_
_entity.id
_entity.type
_entity.pdbx_description
1 polymer ?
#
loop_
_entity_poly.entity_id
_entity_poly.type
_entity_poly.pdbx_seq_one_letter_code
_entity_poly.pdbx_strand_id
1 'polypeptide(L)'
;MIDEPKTPDTGARDQHGRFKKGHSGNPEKIFKTRPENAGRKPSAFKIALAILKEHGEALSLEDFKRSAAYIVGMSIPDLKTFMKRSDIPLALLVVAKSIYGDYQNKQMRNLETLLNRLYGMPNQPTEITTNRSPLERLSNDELLKIINDAKGVAAERARAKAAEAVEGADE
;
A
#
# COMPACT_ATOMS: atom_id res chain seq x y z
N MET A 1 -64.15 -29.73 52.27
CA MET A 1 -63.09 -28.97 51.59
C MET A 1 -62.82 -29.69 50.28
N ILE A 2 -63.08 -29.01 49.16
CA ILE A 2 -62.97 -29.61 47.82
C ILE A 2 -61.53 -29.38 47.38
N ASP A 3 -60.79 -30.47 47.14
CA ASP A 3 -59.43 -30.39 46.62
C ASP A 3 -59.44 -29.84 45.18
N GLU A 4 -58.70 -28.76 44.96
CA GLU A 4 -58.50 -28.16 43.65
C GLU A 4 -57.77 -29.12 42.70
N PRO A 5 -58.15 -29.17 41.40
CA PRO A 5 -57.45 -30.03 40.45
C PRO A 5 -56.05 -29.48 40.17
N LYS A 6 -55.03 -30.25 40.53
CA LYS A 6 -53.63 -30.02 40.11
C LYS A 6 -53.56 -29.94 38.58
N THR A 7 -53.20 -28.76 38.08
CA THR A 7 -52.84 -28.56 36.67
C THR A 7 -51.62 -29.40 36.31
N PRO A 8 -51.61 -30.10 35.16
CA PRO A 8 -50.46 -30.89 34.74
C PRO A 8 -49.29 -29.98 34.39
N ASP A 9 -48.13 -30.30 34.97
CA ASP A 9 -46.87 -29.61 34.74
C ASP A 9 -46.50 -29.64 33.26
N THR A 10 -46.77 -28.54 32.57
CA THR A 10 -46.57 -28.37 31.14
C THR A 10 -45.16 -27.86 30.92
N GLY A 11 -44.17 -28.71 31.24
CA GLY A 11 -42.74 -28.39 31.09
C GLY A 11 -42.34 -27.90 29.69
N ALA A 12 -43.17 -28.10 28.67
CA ALA A 12 -42.91 -27.72 27.27
C ALA A 12 -43.76 -26.57 26.72
N ARG A 13 -44.76 -26.04 27.45
CA ARG A 13 -45.71 -25.05 26.91
C ARG A 13 -45.87 -23.82 27.80
N ASP A 14 -46.11 -22.66 27.18
CA ASP A 14 -46.39 -21.39 27.84
C ASP A 14 -47.83 -21.35 28.37
N GLN A 15 -48.14 -20.32 29.16
CA GLN A 15 -49.46 -20.04 29.73
C GLN A 15 -50.57 -19.79 28.69
N HIS A 16 -50.22 -19.71 27.39
CA HIS A 16 -51.15 -19.59 26.27
C HIS A 16 -51.20 -20.86 25.41
N GLY A 17 -50.67 -21.98 25.91
CA GLY A 17 -50.66 -23.28 25.23
C GLY A 17 -49.68 -23.39 24.05
N ARG A 18 -48.83 -22.39 23.81
CA ARG A 18 -47.78 -22.41 22.78
C ARG A 18 -46.53 -23.12 23.31
N PHE A 19 -45.71 -23.68 22.45
CA PHE A 19 -44.44 -24.27 22.88
C PHE A 19 -43.46 -23.19 23.36
N LYS A 20 -42.81 -23.43 24.51
CA LYS A 20 -41.73 -22.55 25.00
C LYS A 20 -40.60 -22.54 23.96
N LYS A 21 -40.03 -21.37 23.66
CA LYS A 21 -38.93 -21.22 22.70
C LYS A 21 -37.77 -22.16 23.07
N GLY A 22 -37.39 -23.06 22.17
CA GLY A 22 -36.38 -24.10 22.41
C GLY A 22 -36.93 -25.50 22.71
N HIS A 23 -38.22 -25.63 22.99
CA HIS A 23 -38.89 -26.93 23.13
C HIS A 23 -39.71 -27.23 21.88
N SER A 24 -39.30 -28.24 21.11
CA SER A 24 -40.11 -28.75 20.01
C SER A 24 -41.03 -29.86 20.51
N GLY A 25 -42.19 -30.05 19.86
CA GLY A 25 -43.17 -31.09 20.22
C GLY A 25 -42.70 -32.53 19.99
N ASN A 26 -41.44 -32.75 19.60
CA ASN A 26 -40.84 -34.07 19.46
C ASN A 26 -39.34 -34.04 19.84
N PRO A 27 -39.00 -34.21 21.14
CA PRO A 27 -37.62 -34.14 21.63
C PRO A 27 -36.71 -35.27 21.10
N GLU A 28 -37.26 -36.31 20.48
CA GLU A 28 -36.49 -37.43 19.92
C GLU A 28 -35.94 -37.16 18.51
N LYS A 29 -36.48 -36.17 17.78
CA LYS A 29 -36.01 -35.79 16.43
C LYS A 29 -35.05 -34.60 16.45
N ILE A 30 -34.09 -34.60 17.37
CA ILE A 30 -32.91 -33.74 17.23
C ILE A 30 -32.05 -34.39 16.14
N PHE A 31 -32.02 -33.81 14.94
CA PHE A 31 -31.17 -34.29 13.83
C PHE A 31 -29.69 -34.15 14.21
N LYS A 32 -29.12 -35.15 14.89
CA LYS A 32 -27.71 -35.19 15.34
C LYS A 32 -26.69 -35.24 14.18
N THR A 33 -27.14 -35.53 12.96
CA THR A 33 -26.31 -35.75 11.78
C THR A 33 -26.34 -34.60 10.77
N ARG A 34 -26.98 -33.46 11.08
CA ARG A 34 -26.96 -32.32 10.17
C ARG A 34 -25.61 -31.59 10.31
N PRO A 35 -24.79 -31.48 9.25
CA PRO A 35 -23.60 -30.66 9.28
C PRO A 35 -23.99 -29.22 9.64
N GLU A 36 -23.20 -28.58 10.49
CA GLU A 36 -23.43 -27.22 11.01
C GLU A 36 -23.64 -26.17 9.90
N ASN A 37 -23.21 -26.46 8.67
CA ASN A 37 -23.30 -25.60 7.49
C ASN A 37 -24.05 -26.22 6.30
N ALA A 38 -24.97 -27.16 6.53
CA ALA A 38 -25.74 -27.79 5.44
C ALA A 38 -26.55 -26.76 4.63
N GLY A 39 -26.16 -26.54 3.38
CA GLY A 39 -26.82 -25.64 2.42
C GLY A 39 -26.27 -24.21 2.36
N ARG A 40 -25.29 -23.85 3.21
CA ARG A 40 -24.64 -22.53 3.13
C ARG A 40 -23.54 -22.58 2.07
N LYS A 41 -23.74 -21.88 0.95
CA LYS A 41 -22.70 -21.71 -0.07
C LYS A 41 -21.42 -21.21 0.62
N PRO A 42 -20.26 -21.86 0.42
CA PRO A 42 -19.01 -21.38 0.98
C PRO A 42 -18.78 -19.94 0.51
N SER A 43 -18.30 -19.06 1.39
CA SER A 43 -18.02 -17.68 1.01
C SER A 43 -16.99 -17.67 -0.12
N ALA A 44 -17.12 -16.72 -1.06
CA ALA A 44 -16.17 -16.56 -2.15
C ALA A 44 -14.71 -16.50 -1.64
N PHE A 45 -14.51 -15.93 -0.45
CA PHE A 45 -13.24 -15.90 0.25
C PHE A 45 -12.71 -17.29 0.65
N LYS A 46 -13.54 -18.20 1.15
CA LYS A 46 -13.12 -19.58 1.49
C LYS A 46 -12.78 -20.39 0.24
N ILE A 47 -13.52 -20.18 -0.85
CA ILE A 47 -13.23 -20.80 -2.15
C ILE A 47 -11.87 -20.30 -2.67
N ALA A 48 -11.67 -18.98 -2.67
CA ALA A 48 -10.41 -18.38 -3.09
C ALA A 48 -9.22 -18.85 -2.24
N LEU A 49 -9.38 -18.95 -0.92
CA LEU A 49 -8.33 -19.47 -0.04
C LEU A 49 -7.99 -20.95 -0.29
N ALA A 50 -8.99 -21.78 -0.60
CA ALA A 50 -8.76 -23.17 -0.96
C ALA A 50 -7.95 -23.29 -2.26
N ILE A 51 -8.32 -22.51 -3.27
CA ILE A 51 -7.60 -22.41 -4.55
C ILE A 51 -6.17 -21.88 -4.34
N LEU A 52 -6.00 -20.87 -3.49
CA LEU A 52 -4.68 -20.28 -3.21
C LEU A 52 -3.75 -21.26 -2.50
N LYS A 53 -4.26 -22.11 -1.60
CA LYS A 53 -3.46 -23.17 -0.96
C LYS A 53 -2.91 -24.19 -1.94
N GLU A 54 -3.59 -24.40 -3.08
CA GLU A 54 -3.13 -25.31 -4.15
C GLU A 54 -2.10 -24.68 -5.09
N HIS A 55 -2.05 -23.34 -5.18
CA HIS A 55 -1.22 -22.61 -6.15
C HIS A 55 0.05 -21.93 -5.59
N GLY A 56 0.39 -22.18 -4.33
CA GLY A 56 1.65 -21.76 -3.71
C GLY A 56 1.48 -20.88 -2.46
N GLU A 57 2.60 -20.56 -1.81
CA GLU A 57 2.59 -19.69 -0.62
C GLU A 57 2.11 -18.28 -0.96
N ALA A 58 1.20 -17.78 -0.13
CA ALA A 58 0.77 -16.39 -0.21
C ALA A 58 1.96 -15.47 0.08
N LEU A 59 2.17 -14.47 -0.78
CA LEU A 59 3.18 -13.44 -0.59
C LEU A 59 3.02 -12.82 0.81
N SER A 60 4.04 -12.95 1.66
CA SER A 60 4.01 -12.37 2.99
C SER A 60 3.97 -10.83 2.92
N LEU A 61 3.45 -10.19 3.96
CA LEU A 61 3.42 -8.73 4.01
C LEU A 61 4.84 -8.13 3.98
N GLU A 62 5.81 -8.80 4.59
CA GLU A 62 7.19 -8.35 4.64
C GLU A 62 7.87 -8.47 3.26
N ASP A 63 7.67 -9.61 2.58
CA ASP A 63 8.19 -9.82 1.23
C ASP A 63 7.56 -8.85 0.23
N PHE A 64 6.27 -8.56 0.39
CA PHE A 64 5.59 -7.54 -0.39
C PHE A 64 6.24 -6.16 -0.18
N LYS A 65 6.48 -5.74 1.08
CA LYS A 65 7.11 -4.45 1.37
C LYS A 65 8.51 -4.34 0.79
N ARG A 66 9.35 -5.37 0.97
CA ARG A 66 10.71 -5.41 0.41
C ARG A 66 10.69 -5.34 -1.11
N SER A 67 9.82 -6.11 -1.75
CA SER A 67 9.68 -6.13 -3.21
C SER A 67 9.12 -4.81 -3.74
N ALA A 68 8.16 -4.19 -3.07
CA ALA A 68 7.61 -2.90 -3.44
C ALA A 68 8.65 -1.78 -3.30
N ALA A 69 9.46 -1.79 -2.23
CA ALA A 69 10.59 -0.86 -2.08
C ALA A 69 11.62 -1.02 -3.21
N TYR A 70 11.92 -2.27 -3.60
CA TYR A 70 12.80 -2.55 -4.73
C TYR A 70 12.24 -1.98 -6.05
N ILE A 71 10.94 -2.15 -6.33
CA ILE A 71 10.28 -1.60 -7.52
C ILE A 71 10.36 -0.07 -7.56
N VAL A 72 10.17 0.60 -6.42
CA VAL A 72 10.27 2.07 -6.32
C VAL A 72 11.67 2.57 -6.66
N GLY A 73 12.72 1.80 -6.35
CA GLY A 73 14.11 2.14 -6.66
C GLY A 73 14.55 1.86 -8.10
N MET A 74 13.69 1.25 -8.94
CA MET A 74 14.05 0.91 -10.32
C MET A 74 14.12 2.13 -11.24
N SER A 75 14.98 2.04 -12.26
CA SER A 75 14.93 2.98 -13.38
C SER A 75 13.68 2.75 -14.25
N ILE A 76 13.26 3.77 -15.00
CA ILE A 76 12.08 3.66 -15.89
C ILE A 76 12.24 2.56 -16.96
N PRO A 77 13.41 2.39 -17.63
CA PRO A 77 13.64 1.26 -18.53
C PRO A 77 13.53 -0.11 -17.84
N ASP A 78 14.06 -0.24 -16.63
CA ASP A 78 14.01 -1.49 -15.87
C ASP A 78 12.59 -1.82 -15.44
N LEU A 79 11.83 -0.80 -14.99
CA LEU A 79 10.42 -0.93 -14.64
C LEU A 79 9.57 -1.42 -15.82
N LYS A 80 9.83 -0.93 -17.04
CA LYS A 80 9.19 -1.42 -18.26
C LYS A 80 9.51 -2.88 -18.54
N THR A 81 10.75 -3.29 -18.30
CA THR A 81 11.18 -4.68 -18.50
C THR A 81 10.55 -5.59 -17.45
N PHE A 82 10.52 -5.14 -16.19
CA PHE A 82 9.86 -5.81 -15.08
C PHE A 82 8.39 -6.08 -15.40
N MET A 83 7.62 -5.08 -15.83
CA MET A 83 6.18 -5.22 -16.14
C MET A 83 5.85 -6.21 -17.27
N LYS A 84 6.83 -6.62 -18.10
CA LYS A 84 6.62 -7.59 -19.19
C LYS A 84 6.78 -9.05 -18.75
N ARG A 85 7.33 -9.30 -17.56
CA ARG A 85 7.56 -10.66 -17.09
C ARG A 85 6.24 -11.31 -16.67
N SER A 86 6.07 -12.60 -16.96
CA SER A 86 4.88 -13.38 -16.61
C SER A 86 4.97 -14.05 -15.24
N ASP A 87 6.16 -14.06 -14.63
CA ASP A 87 6.47 -14.75 -13.36
C ASP A 87 6.31 -13.85 -12.12
N ILE A 88 5.77 -12.65 -12.29
CA ILE A 88 5.63 -11.68 -11.21
C ILE A 88 4.26 -11.82 -10.54
N PRO A 89 4.19 -11.84 -9.20
CA PRO A 89 2.93 -11.75 -8.47
C PRO A 89 2.10 -10.54 -8.91
N LEU A 90 0.81 -10.76 -9.16
CA LEU A 90 -0.11 -9.71 -9.63
C LEU A 90 -0.06 -8.44 -8.77
N ALA A 91 0.08 -8.58 -7.44
CA ALA A 91 0.19 -7.44 -6.53
C ALA A 91 1.39 -6.53 -6.87
N LEU A 92 2.55 -7.10 -7.17
CA LEU A 92 3.75 -6.36 -7.55
C LEU A 92 3.64 -5.77 -8.97
N LEU A 93 2.97 -6.50 -9.88
CA LEU A 93 2.68 -5.98 -11.21
C LEU A 93 1.77 -4.75 -11.18
N VAL A 94 0.75 -4.74 -10.31
CA VAL A 94 -0.13 -3.59 -10.10
C VAL A 94 0.66 -2.40 -9.56
N VAL A 95 1.53 -2.62 -8.56
CA VAL A 95 2.39 -1.55 -8.04
C VAL A 95 3.25 -0.94 -9.14
N ALA A 96 3.95 -1.77 -9.93
CA ALA A 96 4.80 -1.32 -11.02
C ALA A 96 4.01 -0.53 -12.09
N LYS A 97 2.83 -1.02 -12.50
CA LYS A 97 1.96 -0.34 -13.46
C LYS A 97 1.42 0.98 -12.94
N SER A 98 1.06 1.05 -11.66
CA SER A 98 0.59 2.29 -11.04
C SER A 98 1.69 3.35 -11.01
N ILE A 99 2.92 2.98 -10.62
CA ILE A 99 4.07 3.91 -10.65
C ILE A 99 4.36 4.36 -12.09
N TYR A 100 4.33 3.44 -13.05
CA TYR A 100 4.57 3.77 -14.44
C TYR A 100 3.49 4.69 -15.02
N GLY A 101 2.22 4.45 -14.68
CA GLY A 101 1.10 5.31 -15.06
C GLY A 101 1.17 6.70 -14.44
N ASP A 102 1.53 6.79 -13.16
CA ASP A 102 1.80 8.05 -12.46
C ASP A 102 2.91 8.84 -13.18
N TYR A 103 4.02 8.18 -13.50
CA TYR A 103 5.12 8.76 -14.27
C TYR A 103 4.66 9.27 -15.66
N GLN A 104 3.89 8.48 -16.41
CA GLN A 104 3.38 8.87 -17.72
C GLN A 104 2.44 10.09 -17.65
N ASN A 105 1.59 10.13 -16.62
CA ASN A 105 0.59 11.18 -16.43
C ASN A 105 1.13 12.39 -15.65
N LYS A 106 2.42 12.39 -15.26
CA LYS A 106 3.05 13.40 -14.39
C LYS A 106 2.28 13.59 -13.08
N GLN A 107 1.70 12.52 -12.56
CA GLN A 107 1.00 12.47 -11.28
C GLN A 107 1.87 11.73 -10.27
N MET A 108 1.73 12.05 -8.98
CA MET A 108 2.51 11.43 -7.92
C MET A 108 1.63 10.74 -6.87
N ARG A 109 0.31 10.70 -7.07
CA ARG A 109 -0.65 10.28 -6.04
C ARG A 109 -0.43 8.85 -5.56
N ASN A 110 -0.23 7.90 -6.48
CA ASN A 110 -0.02 6.50 -6.11
C ASN A 110 1.39 6.30 -5.56
N LEU A 111 2.37 7.01 -6.12
CA LEU A 111 3.75 6.99 -5.61
C LEU A 111 3.82 7.51 -4.17
N GLU A 112 3.25 8.67 -3.87
CA GLU A 112 3.18 9.25 -2.52
C GLU A 112 2.46 8.32 -1.55
N THR A 113 1.32 7.76 -1.95
CA THR A 113 0.57 6.79 -1.13
C THR A 113 1.40 5.55 -0.83
N LEU A 114 2.17 5.06 -1.81
CA LEU A 114 3.04 3.91 -1.65
C LEU A 114 4.22 4.22 -0.72
N LEU A 115 4.88 5.37 -0.91
CA LEU A 115 5.98 5.83 -0.07
C LEU A 115 5.54 5.99 1.38
N ASN A 116 4.38 6.61 1.61
CA ASN A 116 3.81 6.77 2.95
C ASN A 116 3.53 5.42 3.63
N ARG A 117 3.19 4.37 2.87
CA ARG A 117 2.97 3.01 3.41
C ARG A 117 4.27 2.25 3.66
N LEU A 118 5.30 2.51 2.87
CA LEU A 118 6.60 1.83 2.99
C LEU A 118 7.47 2.46 4.09
N TYR A 119 7.52 3.78 4.14
CA TYR A 119 8.43 4.54 4.98
C TYR A 119 7.74 5.31 6.11
N GLY A 120 6.40 5.32 6.13
CA GLY A 120 5.61 6.11 7.07
C GLY A 120 5.34 7.52 6.55
N MET A 121 4.30 8.16 7.10
CA MET A 121 4.07 9.60 6.87
C MET A 121 5.01 10.41 7.77
N PRO A 122 5.55 11.54 7.29
CA PRO A 122 6.23 12.50 8.15
C PRO A 122 5.25 12.99 9.22
N ASN A 123 5.55 12.70 10.49
CA ASN A 123 4.68 13.08 11.61
C ASN A 123 4.76 14.57 11.97
N GLN A 124 5.75 15.29 11.43
CA GLN A 124 5.90 16.73 11.64
C GLN A 124 5.60 17.45 10.33
N PRO A 125 4.68 18.44 10.32
CA PRO A 125 4.64 19.41 9.25
C PRO A 125 5.98 20.14 9.30
N THR A 126 6.90 19.80 8.40
CA THR A 126 8.09 20.61 8.17
C THR A 126 7.58 21.93 7.63
N GLU A 127 7.58 22.97 8.47
CA GLU A 127 7.52 24.33 7.97
C GLU A 127 8.73 24.48 7.04
N ILE A 128 8.47 24.46 5.74
CA ILE A 128 9.42 25.00 4.77
C ILE A 128 9.42 26.50 5.03
N THR A 129 10.22 26.92 6.01
CA THR A 129 10.62 28.31 6.10
C THR A 129 11.45 28.56 4.86
N THR A 130 10.81 29.07 3.80
CA THR A 130 11.50 29.86 2.78
C THR A 130 12.06 31.08 3.49
N ASN A 131 13.10 30.88 4.29
CA ASN A 131 14.08 31.90 4.54
C ASN A 131 14.56 32.27 3.15
N ARG A 132 14.10 33.43 2.66
CA ARG A 132 14.52 34.02 1.39
C ARG A 132 15.97 33.65 1.16
N SER A 133 16.25 33.00 0.02
CA SER A 133 17.60 32.58 -0.30
C SER A 133 18.54 33.77 -0.10
N PRO A 134 19.81 33.58 0.34
CA PRO A 134 20.73 34.69 0.53
C PRO A 134 20.79 35.64 -0.68
N LEU A 135 20.53 35.10 -1.87
CA LEU A 135 20.42 35.82 -3.14
C LEU A 135 19.16 36.70 -3.26
N GLU A 136 18.01 36.27 -2.75
CA GLU A 136 16.78 37.08 -2.70
C GLU A 136 16.82 38.24 -1.71
N ARG A 137 17.86 38.29 -0.85
CA ARG A 137 18.11 39.39 0.09
C ARG A 137 19.02 40.47 -0.50
N LEU A 138 19.67 40.18 -1.62
CA LEU A 138 20.59 41.08 -2.28
C LEU A 138 19.83 42.03 -3.20
N SER A 139 20.33 43.25 -3.30
CA SER A 139 19.88 44.20 -4.33
C SER A 139 20.28 43.70 -5.73
N ASN A 140 19.58 44.19 -6.76
CA ASN A 140 19.91 43.83 -8.16
C ASN A 140 21.37 44.17 -8.51
N ASP A 141 21.93 45.23 -7.93
CA ASP A 141 23.32 45.64 -8.16
C ASP A 141 24.33 44.67 -7.53
N GLU A 142 24.04 44.17 -6.34
CA GLU A 142 24.86 43.15 -5.67
C GLU A 142 24.79 41.81 -6.40
N LEU A 143 23.61 41.43 -6.91
CA LEU A 143 23.46 40.24 -7.75
C LEU A 143 24.25 40.35 -9.05
N LEU A 144 24.21 41.50 -9.72
CA LEU A 144 24.98 41.75 -10.95
C LEU A 144 26.49 41.69 -10.68
N LYS A 145 26.95 42.21 -9.54
CA LYS A 145 28.35 42.12 -9.14
C LYS A 145 28.80 40.67 -8.95
N ILE A 146 28.04 39.87 -8.22
CA ILE A 146 28.33 38.45 -8.00
C ILE A 146 28.35 37.67 -9.32
N ILE A 147 27.41 37.94 -10.23
CA ILE A 147 27.36 37.31 -11.55
C ILE A 147 28.60 37.67 -12.39
N ASN A 148 29.03 38.92 -12.36
CA ASN A 148 30.20 39.38 -13.12
C ASN A 148 31.50 38.81 -12.54
N ASP A 149 31.64 38.76 -11.22
CA ASP A 149 32.79 38.15 -10.54
C ASP A 149 32.88 36.64 -10.86
N ALA A 150 31.75 35.92 -10.83
CA ALA A 150 31.68 34.51 -11.18
C ALA A 150 32.03 34.26 -12.66
N LYS A 151 31.59 35.13 -13.58
CA LYS A 151 31.98 35.06 -15.00
C LYS A 151 33.47 35.29 -15.20
N GLY A 152 34.05 36.23 -14.45
CA GLY A 152 35.49 36.50 -14.46
C GLY A 152 36.30 35.26 -14.05
N VAL A 153 35.95 34.66 -12.91
CA VAL A 153 36.60 33.44 -12.40
C VAL A 153 36.44 32.25 -13.35
N ALA A 154 35.26 32.09 -13.95
CA ALA A 154 35.03 31.03 -14.93
C ALA A 154 35.87 31.22 -16.21
N ALA A 155 36.00 32.46 -16.69
CA ALA A 155 36.83 32.79 -17.84
C ALA A 155 38.33 32.58 -17.55
N GLU A 156 38.78 32.93 -16.35
CA GLU A 156 40.18 32.73 -15.93
C GLU A 156 40.51 31.23 -15.79
N ARG A 157 39.63 30.44 -15.20
CA ARG A 157 39.77 28.97 -15.15
C ARG A 157 39.76 28.33 -16.53
N ALA A 158 38.92 28.81 -17.44
CA ALA A 158 38.88 28.32 -18.82
C ALA A 158 40.20 28.62 -19.56
N ARG A 159 40.80 29.80 -19.33
CA ARG A 159 42.10 30.19 -19.91
C ARG A 159 43.25 29.38 -19.32
N ALA A 160 43.29 29.18 -18.00
CA ALA A 160 44.29 28.35 -17.35
C ALA A 160 44.25 26.90 -17.87
N LYS A 161 43.04 26.33 -18.01
CA LYS A 161 42.84 24.99 -18.57
C LYS A 161 43.23 24.90 -20.05
N ALA A 162 43.03 25.98 -20.82
CA ALA A 162 43.47 26.04 -22.21
C ALA A 162 45.00 26.17 -22.33
N ALA A 163 45.67 26.86 -21.41
CA ALA A 163 47.13 26.97 -21.37
C ALA A 163 47.80 25.62 -21.02
N GLU A 164 47.29 24.90 -20.01
CA GLU A 164 47.77 23.56 -19.65
C GLU A 164 47.60 22.56 -20.81
N ALA A 165 46.54 22.68 -21.61
CA ALA A 165 46.30 21.82 -22.77
C ALA A 165 47.23 22.11 -23.96
N VAL A 166 47.87 23.28 -24.00
CA VAL A 166 48.85 23.65 -25.04
C VAL A 166 50.26 23.24 -24.63
N GLU A 167 50.60 23.30 -23.34
CA GLU A 167 51.91 22.85 -22.83
C GLU A 167 52.08 21.32 -22.87
N GLY A 168 50.99 20.54 -22.76
CA GLY A 168 51.02 19.08 -22.86
C GLY A 168 50.99 18.49 -24.27
N ALA A 169 51.10 19.33 -25.31
CA ALA A 169 51.06 18.91 -26.72
C ALA A 169 52.44 18.90 -27.42
N ASP A 170 53.50 19.32 -26.72
CA ASP A 170 54.91 19.36 -27.18
C ASP A 170 55.82 18.30 -26.48
N GLU A 171 55.24 17.27 -25.85
CA GLU A 171 55.91 16.01 -25.47
C GLU A 171 55.46 14.85 -26.37
#